data_AF-A0A958M784-F1
#
_entry.id   AF-A0A958M784-F1
#
_cell.length_a   1.000
_cell.length_b   1.000
_cell.length_c   1.000
_cell.angle_alpha   90.00
_cell.angle_beta   90.00
_cell.angle_gamma   90.00
#
_symmetry.space_group_name_H-M   'P 1'
#
loop_
_entity.id
_entity.type
_entity.pdbx_description
1 polymer ?
#
loop_
_entity_poly.entity_id
_entity_poly.type
_entity_poly.pdbx_seq_one_letter_code
_entity_poly.pdbx_strand_id
1 'polypeptide(L)'
;MKNVKAIKTLLTLALVILYTVSSYADEYTDRTTLRDKLEFRYVANPSATTYVTLDNTQIFSGTETGAFWTNSNMRRAQELVRALLRDNQNGGDATVQHYAARMIGVLNKTVRVYLYDDIAALTSAASTNWRMCLDNPSAANPKVWPCANNQSLVDDRNQEYARCMGQTVPARLDGTYAGYMHLGAHHMNSKGLSWTKGTFIHELVHTQDRSDMRLHLFWVNGANYMYGRDRTHYDIEAVPNMAMTYKEGIANTITLLYNGGRANFYFDWFSRNGNLMVEKNPNPQGTGAGTGRCVVAVNPSADAWLYNQIRTSGATEVGTAQGGTYGLFRVRDLEPKFIVHNEFILSLIFSEYTRHISFNKFMQALGASNSQLWRVSASGVAILFENMCRVGLPDGVSVDDLNRMSVAGPQKYFLPLAYADYFTGYRATSKNQFKAIFENMLPQAWVDAYWDNARQTVRTAVPMPATPQWSNLTDIAIALGITQSTPD
;
A
#
# COMPACT_ATOMS: atom_id res chain seq x y z
N MET A 1 -48.84 5.91 -25.94
CA MET A 1 -48.02 6.60 -24.91
C MET A 1 -48.09 5.99 -23.49
N LYS A 2 -49.18 5.31 -23.05
CA LYS A 2 -49.23 4.70 -21.70
C LYS A 2 -48.30 3.49 -21.50
N ASN A 3 -48.05 2.68 -22.53
CA ASN A 3 -47.22 1.47 -22.42
C ASN A 3 -45.71 1.74 -22.25
N VAL A 4 -45.21 2.88 -22.75
CA VAL A 4 -43.77 3.24 -22.65
C VAL A 4 -43.39 3.65 -21.21
N LYS A 5 -44.31 4.25 -20.45
CA LYS A 5 -44.08 4.59 -19.03
C LYS A 5 -44.03 3.34 -18.16
N ALA A 6 -44.93 2.38 -18.36
CA ALA A 6 -44.95 1.13 -17.60
C ALA A 6 -43.69 0.28 -17.84
N ILE A 7 -43.22 0.20 -19.09
CA ILE A 7 -41.97 -0.51 -19.44
C ILE A 7 -40.74 0.17 -18.82
N LYS A 8 -40.67 1.52 -18.81
CA LYS A 8 -39.58 2.24 -18.13
C LYS A 8 -39.58 1.99 -16.61
N THR A 9 -40.74 2.04 -15.95
CA THR A 9 -40.83 1.77 -14.51
C THR A 9 -40.48 0.32 -14.16
N LEU A 10 -40.91 -0.66 -14.95
CA LEU A 10 -40.53 -2.07 -14.78
C LEU A 10 -39.03 -2.31 -15.00
N LEU A 11 -38.42 -1.67 -16.00
CA LEU A 11 -36.97 -1.74 -16.24
C LEU A 11 -36.17 -1.08 -15.10
N THR A 12 -36.61 0.07 -14.59
CA THR A 12 -35.95 0.72 -13.44
C THR A 12 -36.10 -0.13 -12.17
N LEU A 13 -37.27 -0.71 -11.92
CA LEU A 13 -37.49 -1.59 -10.77
C LEU A 13 -36.68 -2.89 -10.88
N ALA A 14 -36.60 -3.50 -12.07
CA ALA A 14 -35.78 -4.68 -12.32
C ALA A 14 -34.29 -4.38 -12.17
N LEU A 15 -33.80 -3.22 -12.64
CA LEU A 15 -32.43 -2.78 -12.38
C LEU A 15 -32.20 -2.61 -10.88
N VAL A 16 -33.06 -1.91 -10.14
CA VAL A 16 -32.90 -1.70 -8.69
C VAL A 16 -32.89 -3.03 -7.93
N ILE A 17 -33.73 -4.00 -8.32
CA ILE A 17 -33.75 -5.34 -7.72
C ILE A 17 -32.47 -6.12 -8.07
N LEU A 18 -31.99 -6.06 -9.30
CA LEU A 18 -30.73 -6.73 -9.70
C LEU A 18 -29.50 -6.12 -9.00
N TYR A 19 -29.43 -4.79 -8.88
CA TYR A 19 -28.35 -4.10 -8.17
C TYR A 19 -28.36 -4.42 -6.66
N THR A 20 -29.53 -4.46 -6.03
CA THR A 20 -29.64 -4.80 -4.60
C THR A 20 -29.29 -6.27 -4.35
N VAL A 21 -29.80 -7.20 -5.14
CA VAL A 21 -29.48 -8.63 -5.00
C VAL A 21 -27.99 -8.93 -5.22
N SER A 22 -27.34 -8.30 -6.22
CA SER A 22 -25.89 -8.44 -6.44
C SER A 22 -25.08 -7.91 -5.26
N SER A 23 -25.42 -6.73 -4.73
CA SER A 23 -24.70 -6.15 -3.58
C SER A 23 -24.79 -7.01 -2.31
N TYR A 24 -25.92 -7.69 -2.07
CA TYR A 24 -26.08 -8.62 -0.94
C TYR A 24 -25.32 -9.94 -1.14
N ALA A 25 -25.24 -10.44 -2.38
CA ALA A 25 -24.50 -11.66 -2.70
C ALA A 25 -22.97 -11.45 -2.58
N ASP A 26 -22.49 -10.28 -3.00
CA ASP A 26 -21.08 -9.90 -2.85
C ASP A 26 -20.72 -9.67 -1.38
N GLU A 27 -21.57 -9.01 -0.59
CA GLU A 27 -21.35 -8.85 0.86
C GLU A 27 -21.21 -10.22 1.55
N TYR A 28 -22.15 -11.14 1.31
CA TYR A 28 -22.09 -12.47 1.93
C TYR A 28 -20.83 -13.27 1.52
N THR A 29 -20.42 -13.17 0.26
CA THR A 29 -19.25 -13.86 -0.29
C THR A 29 -17.94 -13.29 0.28
N ASP A 30 -17.82 -11.96 0.33
CA ASP A 30 -16.67 -11.27 0.90
C ASP A 30 -16.56 -11.63 2.39
N ARG A 31 -17.66 -11.59 3.14
CA ARG A 31 -17.69 -11.95 4.56
C ARG A 31 -17.36 -13.41 4.85
N THR A 32 -17.82 -14.32 4.00
CA THR A 32 -17.48 -15.76 4.08
C THR A 32 -15.98 -15.96 3.87
N THR A 33 -15.39 -15.25 2.89
CA THR A 33 -13.94 -15.25 2.66
C THR A 33 -13.19 -14.78 3.91
N LEU A 34 -13.63 -13.69 4.53
CA LEU A 34 -13.00 -13.17 5.75
C LEU A 34 -13.12 -14.13 6.93
N ARG A 35 -14.30 -14.73 7.14
CA ARG A 35 -14.53 -15.73 8.19
C ARG A 35 -13.55 -16.89 8.08
N ASP A 36 -13.29 -17.36 6.86
CA ASP A 36 -12.46 -18.54 6.62
C ASP A 36 -10.96 -18.24 6.59
N LYS A 37 -10.57 -16.99 6.33
CA LYS A 37 -9.17 -16.60 6.10
C LYS A 37 -8.58 -15.69 7.18
N LEU A 38 -9.37 -15.05 8.02
CA LEU A 38 -8.85 -14.29 9.17
C LEU A 38 -8.84 -15.18 10.42
N GLU A 39 -7.71 -15.23 11.13
CA GLU A 39 -7.63 -15.89 12.42
C GLU A 39 -7.32 -14.86 13.51
N PHE A 40 -8.34 -14.46 14.28
CA PHE A 40 -8.17 -13.49 15.36
C PHE A 40 -7.67 -14.16 16.64
N ARG A 41 -6.59 -13.62 17.21
CA ARG A 41 -5.97 -14.07 18.45
C ARG A 41 -5.98 -12.95 19.47
N TYR A 42 -6.74 -13.11 20.54
CA TYR A 42 -6.79 -12.15 21.63
C TYR A 42 -5.72 -12.44 22.69
N VAL A 43 -4.93 -11.41 23.01
CA VAL A 43 -3.89 -11.45 24.04
C VAL A 43 -4.29 -10.49 25.16
N ALA A 44 -4.90 -11.04 26.22
CA ALA A 44 -5.38 -10.28 27.37
C ALA A 44 -4.26 -9.68 28.23
N ASN A 45 -3.10 -10.35 28.26
CA ASN A 45 -1.91 -9.87 28.95
C ASN A 45 -0.70 -10.07 28.02
N PRO A 46 -0.24 -9.01 27.36
CA PRO A 46 0.91 -9.08 26.46
C PRO A 46 2.21 -9.56 27.14
N SER A 47 2.34 -9.42 28.46
CA SER A 47 3.47 -9.96 29.22
C SER A 47 3.40 -11.48 29.42
N ALA A 48 2.25 -12.10 29.18
CA ALA A 48 2.12 -13.55 29.09
C ALA A 48 2.45 -14.04 27.67
N THR A 49 2.57 -15.36 27.51
CA THR A 49 2.80 -16.04 26.22
C THR A 49 1.56 -16.76 25.69
N THR A 50 0.39 -16.46 26.26
CA THR A 50 -0.87 -17.12 25.95
C THR A 50 -1.80 -16.22 25.16
N TYR A 51 -2.66 -16.84 24.35
CA TYR A 51 -3.70 -16.17 23.58
C TYR A 51 -4.95 -17.04 23.52
N VAL A 52 -6.08 -16.42 23.18
CA VAL A 52 -7.34 -17.10 22.86
C VAL A 52 -7.65 -16.86 21.38
N THR A 53 -7.84 -17.93 20.61
CA THR A 53 -8.37 -17.82 19.24
C THR A 53 -9.86 -17.54 19.31
N LEU A 54 -10.32 -16.49 18.64
CA LEU A 54 -11.74 -16.16 18.58
C LEU A 54 -12.47 -17.07 17.60
N ASP A 55 -13.70 -17.46 17.94
CA ASP A 55 -14.54 -18.30 17.07
C ASP A 55 -15.27 -17.44 16.03
N ASN A 56 -14.73 -17.42 14.81
CA ASN A 56 -15.32 -16.68 13.70
C ASN A 56 -16.73 -17.15 13.33
N THR A 57 -17.12 -18.39 13.61
CA THR A 57 -18.48 -18.88 13.34
C THR A 57 -19.48 -18.26 14.30
N GLN A 58 -19.11 -18.16 15.58
CA GLN A 58 -19.91 -17.45 16.57
C GLN A 58 -20.00 -15.96 16.25
N ILE A 59 -18.89 -15.33 15.86
CA ILE A 59 -18.89 -13.91 15.49
C ILE A 59 -19.76 -13.69 14.27
N PHE A 60 -19.65 -14.54 13.24
CA PHE A 60 -20.39 -14.40 11.99
C PHE A 60 -21.91 -14.55 12.17
N SER A 61 -22.34 -15.49 13.03
CA SER A 61 -23.76 -15.75 13.37
C SER A 61 -24.30 -14.84 14.46
N GLY A 62 -23.39 -14.27 15.23
CA GLY A 62 -23.67 -13.27 16.21
C GLY A 62 -23.90 -13.69 17.64
N THR A 63 -23.34 -14.82 17.96
CA THR A 63 -23.47 -15.52 19.23
C THR A 63 -22.15 -15.50 20.00
N GLU A 64 -21.25 -14.57 19.68
CA GLU A 64 -19.92 -14.52 20.28
C GLU A 64 -19.93 -14.28 21.79
N THR A 65 -19.10 -15.03 22.50
CA THR A 65 -18.95 -14.96 23.97
C THR A 65 -17.49 -15.03 24.38
N GLY A 66 -17.19 -14.71 25.64
CA GLY A 66 -15.86 -14.89 26.24
C GLY A 66 -15.16 -13.59 26.68
N ALA A 67 -13.94 -13.74 27.17
CA ALA A 67 -13.18 -12.67 27.82
C ALA A 67 -12.87 -11.48 26.89
N PHE A 68 -12.66 -11.74 25.60
CA PHE A 68 -12.44 -10.67 24.63
C PHE A 68 -13.64 -9.72 24.53
N TRP A 69 -14.86 -10.26 24.50
CA TRP A 69 -16.10 -9.50 24.29
C TRP A 69 -16.61 -8.78 25.53
N THR A 70 -16.14 -9.18 26.71
CA THR A 70 -16.48 -8.56 28.00
C THR A 70 -15.42 -7.57 28.47
N ASN A 71 -14.23 -7.55 27.85
CA ASN A 71 -13.18 -6.60 28.17
C ASN A 71 -13.44 -5.23 27.53
N SER A 72 -13.75 -4.21 28.34
CA SER A 72 -14.00 -2.84 27.89
C SER A 72 -12.78 -2.17 27.23
N ASN A 73 -11.56 -2.59 27.55
CA ASN A 73 -10.34 -2.09 26.91
C ASN A 73 -10.31 -2.46 25.42
N MET A 74 -10.95 -3.57 25.03
CA MET A 74 -10.92 -4.06 23.66
C MET A 74 -12.07 -3.50 22.79
N ARG A 75 -12.83 -2.51 23.26
CA ARG A 75 -14.04 -2.02 22.57
C ARG A 75 -13.83 -1.76 21.08
N ARG A 76 -12.79 -1.01 20.68
CA ARG A 76 -12.53 -0.73 19.25
C ARG A 76 -12.07 -1.95 18.46
N ALA A 77 -11.38 -2.89 19.10
CA ALA A 77 -11.03 -4.16 18.49
C ALA A 77 -12.28 -5.03 18.27
N GLN A 78 -13.20 -5.08 19.24
CA GLN A 78 -14.48 -5.79 19.12
C GLN A 78 -15.31 -5.23 17.96
N GLU A 79 -15.40 -3.90 17.86
CA GLU A 79 -16.08 -3.22 16.75
C GLU A 79 -15.43 -3.52 15.39
N LEU A 80 -14.09 -3.56 15.31
CA LEU A 80 -13.37 -3.96 14.09
C LEU A 80 -13.69 -5.40 13.68
N VAL A 81 -13.58 -6.34 14.62
CA VAL A 81 -13.84 -7.77 14.36
C VAL A 81 -15.28 -7.97 13.89
N ARG A 82 -16.26 -7.29 14.51
CA ARG A 82 -17.65 -7.29 14.06
C ARG A 82 -17.79 -6.66 12.67
N ALA A 83 -17.17 -5.52 12.41
CA ALA A 83 -17.21 -4.87 11.11
C ALA A 83 -16.73 -5.78 9.98
N LEU A 84 -15.77 -6.67 10.24
CA LEU A 84 -15.24 -7.62 9.26
C LEU A 84 -16.10 -8.89 9.09
N LEU A 85 -16.84 -9.33 10.12
CA LEU A 85 -17.48 -10.66 10.14
C LEU A 85 -19.01 -10.65 10.26
N ARG A 86 -19.62 -9.56 10.70
CA ARG A 86 -21.08 -9.40 10.86
C ARG A 86 -21.73 -8.81 9.62
N ASP A 87 -23.01 -9.09 9.41
CA ASP A 87 -23.80 -8.35 8.42
C ASP A 87 -23.91 -6.87 8.79
N ASN A 88 -24.13 -6.03 7.78
CA ASN A 88 -24.25 -4.58 7.94
C ASN A 88 -25.29 -4.14 9.00
N GLN A 89 -26.38 -4.89 9.19
CA GLN A 89 -27.42 -4.51 10.15
C GLN A 89 -27.01 -4.78 11.60
N ASN A 90 -26.02 -5.66 11.80
CA ASN A 90 -25.56 -6.12 13.11
C ASN A 90 -24.11 -5.70 13.42
N GLY A 91 -23.69 -4.53 12.93
CA GLY A 91 -22.38 -3.94 13.19
C GLY A 91 -21.28 -4.33 12.18
N GLY A 92 -21.66 -5.00 11.10
CA GLY A 92 -20.85 -5.19 9.91
C GLY A 92 -20.57 -3.91 9.14
N ASP A 93 -19.63 -3.98 8.20
CA ASP A 93 -19.33 -2.90 7.27
C ASP A 93 -18.92 -3.51 5.92
N ALA A 94 -19.82 -3.48 4.94
CA ALA A 94 -19.59 -4.07 3.63
C ALA A 94 -18.41 -3.44 2.89
N THR A 95 -18.10 -2.17 3.14
CA THR A 95 -16.97 -1.50 2.48
C THR A 95 -15.63 -2.04 2.99
N VAL A 96 -15.44 -2.14 4.31
CA VAL A 96 -14.21 -2.77 4.86
C VAL A 96 -14.15 -4.25 4.47
N GLN A 97 -15.29 -4.94 4.45
CA GLN A 97 -15.37 -6.35 4.06
C GLN A 97 -14.92 -6.57 2.63
N HIS A 98 -15.41 -5.75 1.70
CA HIS A 98 -15.06 -5.82 0.29
C HIS A 98 -13.56 -5.64 0.07
N TYR A 99 -12.98 -4.54 0.56
CA TYR A 99 -11.55 -4.29 0.40
C TYR A 99 -10.68 -5.36 1.05
N ALA A 100 -11.03 -5.82 2.25
CA ALA A 100 -10.27 -6.85 2.94
C ALA A 100 -10.36 -8.23 2.24
N ALA A 101 -11.54 -8.62 1.76
CA ALA A 101 -11.73 -9.91 1.11
C ALA A 101 -10.95 -10.01 -0.22
N ARG A 102 -11.01 -8.95 -1.04
CA ARG A 102 -10.26 -8.90 -2.30
C ARG A 102 -8.76 -8.89 -2.08
N MET A 103 -8.28 -8.18 -1.04
CA MET A 103 -6.86 -8.18 -0.67
C MET A 103 -6.40 -9.57 -0.22
N ILE A 104 -7.13 -10.25 0.66
CA ILE A 104 -6.84 -11.65 1.07
C ILE A 104 -6.80 -12.59 -0.14
N GLY A 105 -7.62 -12.33 -1.16
CA GLY A 105 -7.65 -13.09 -2.41
C GLY A 105 -6.32 -13.13 -3.15
N VAL A 106 -5.38 -12.19 -2.90
CA VAL A 106 -4.08 -12.11 -3.58
C VAL A 106 -3.21 -13.35 -3.32
N LEU A 107 -3.03 -13.76 -2.06
CA LEU A 107 -2.35 -15.03 -1.74
C LEU A 107 -3.33 -16.16 -1.41
N ASN A 108 -4.58 -15.82 -1.10
CA ASN A 108 -5.65 -16.75 -0.73
C ASN A 108 -5.26 -17.69 0.44
N LYS A 109 -4.52 -17.17 1.41
CA LYS A 109 -4.06 -17.90 2.61
C LYS A 109 -4.54 -17.22 3.88
N THR A 110 -4.52 -17.97 4.98
CA THR A 110 -4.95 -17.46 6.29
C THR A 110 -4.01 -16.36 6.79
N VAL A 111 -4.58 -15.30 7.35
CA VAL A 111 -3.88 -14.19 8.01
C VAL A 111 -4.17 -14.24 9.50
N ARG A 112 -3.11 -14.20 10.32
CA ARG A 112 -3.24 -14.16 11.78
C ARG A 112 -3.31 -12.71 12.26
N VAL A 113 -4.30 -12.38 13.07
CA VAL A 113 -4.50 -11.02 13.58
C VAL A 113 -4.45 -11.06 15.10
N TYR A 114 -3.36 -10.54 15.67
CA TYR A 114 -3.18 -10.46 17.12
C TYR A 114 -3.76 -9.15 17.64
N LEU A 115 -4.71 -9.27 18.58
CA LEU A 115 -5.38 -8.16 19.25
C LEU A 115 -4.89 -8.11 20.71
N TYR A 116 -4.13 -7.07 21.05
CA TYR A 116 -3.50 -6.93 22.36
C TYR A 116 -4.28 -5.99 23.26
N ASP A 117 -4.58 -6.42 24.49
CA ASP A 117 -4.89 -5.47 25.56
C ASP A 117 -3.57 -4.89 26.10
N ASP A 118 -3.10 -3.83 25.45
CA ASP A 118 -1.87 -3.12 25.78
C ASP A 118 -2.16 -1.82 26.54
N ILE A 119 -3.30 -1.69 27.22
CA ILE A 119 -3.58 -0.52 28.05
C ILE A 119 -2.58 -0.43 29.21
N ALA A 120 -2.25 -1.57 29.83
CA ALA A 120 -1.17 -1.69 30.80
C ALA A 120 0.22 -1.58 30.16
N ALA A 121 1.27 -1.45 30.99
CA ALA A 121 2.63 -1.33 30.50
C ALA A 121 3.18 -2.63 29.90
N LEU A 122 3.77 -2.53 28.71
CA LEU A 122 4.45 -3.66 28.07
C LEU A 122 5.84 -3.86 28.67
N THR A 123 6.18 -5.11 28.95
CA THR A 123 7.55 -5.47 29.33
C THR A 123 8.42 -5.66 28.07
N SER A 124 9.73 -5.42 28.17
CA SER A 124 10.66 -5.69 27.05
C SER A 124 10.67 -7.18 26.63
N ALA A 125 10.31 -8.08 27.56
CA ALA A 125 10.12 -9.49 27.26
C ALA A 125 8.89 -9.73 26.37
N ALA A 126 7.78 -9.02 26.61
CA ALA A 126 6.58 -9.09 25.79
C ALA A 126 6.88 -8.77 24.33
N SER A 127 7.58 -7.65 24.08
CA SER A 127 7.90 -7.22 22.72
C SER A 127 8.74 -8.24 21.96
N THR A 128 9.70 -8.87 22.65
CA THR A 128 10.55 -9.91 22.07
C THR A 128 9.77 -11.20 21.79
N ASN A 129 8.95 -11.64 22.74
CA ASN A 129 8.20 -12.90 22.65
C ASN A 129 7.20 -12.90 21.49
N TRP A 130 6.44 -11.81 21.38
CA TRP A 130 5.41 -11.66 20.36
C TRP A 130 5.95 -11.08 19.05
N ARG A 131 7.18 -10.54 19.05
CA ARG A 131 7.81 -9.82 17.93
C ARG A 131 6.94 -8.68 17.39
N MET A 132 6.18 -8.06 18.28
CA MET A 132 5.29 -6.93 17.99
C MET A 132 6.09 -5.65 17.72
N CYS A 133 5.51 -4.73 16.93
CA CYS A 133 6.08 -3.40 16.75
C CYS A 133 5.66 -2.49 17.90
N LEU A 134 6.59 -1.66 18.35
CA LEU A 134 6.36 -0.68 19.41
C LEU A 134 6.41 0.73 18.83
N ASP A 135 5.50 1.59 19.28
CA ASP A 135 5.39 2.99 18.82
C ASP A 135 6.57 3.87 19.24
N ASN A 136 7.11 3.63 20.43
CA ASN A 136 8.38 4.18 20.90
C ASN A 136 9.06 3.16 21.82
N PRO A 137 9.95 2.30 21.30
CA PRO A 137 10.61 1.26 22.09
C PRO A 137 11.38 1.78 23.31
N SER A 138 11.72 3.07 23.33
CA SER A 138 12.47 3.73 24.41
C SER A 138 11.57 4.45 25.42
N ALA A 139 10.26 4.52 25.19
CA ALA A 139 9.32 5.10 26.14
C ALA A 139 9.20 4.23 27.40
N ALA A 140 8.85 4.84 28.53
CA ALA A 140 8.62 4.13 29.79
C ALA A 140 7.45 3.14 29.73
N ASN A 141 6.53 3.33 28.78
CA ASN A 141 5.35 2.50 28.58
C ASN A 141 5.06 2.41 27.06
N PRO A 142 5.84 1.61 26.31
CA PRO A 142 5.63 1.46 24.89
C PRO A 142 4.30 0.74 24.63
N LYS A 143 3.64 1.08 23.53
CA LYS A 143 2.37 0.47 23.10
C LYS A 143 2.57 -0.31 21.81
N VAL A 144 1.68 -1.27 21.57
CA VAL A 144 1.71 -2.04 20.33
C VAL A 144 1.29 -1.14 19.18
N TRP A 145 2.26 -0.76 18.37
CA TRP A 145 1.99 -0.07 17.12
C TRP A 145 1.45 -1.07 16.11
N PRO A 146 0.41 -0.71 15.33
CA PRO A 146 -0.02 -1.53 14.21
C PRO A 146 1.13 -1.87 13.30
N CYS A 147 1.31 -3.15 13.03
CA CYS A 147 2.24 -3.59 12.01
C CYS A 147 1.91 -4.99 11.54
N ALA A 148 2.35 -5.29 10.33
CA ALA A 148 2.13 -6.57 9.70
C ALA A 148 3.37 -7.06 8.94
N ASN A 149 3.43 -8.37 8.76
CA ASN A 149 4.49 -9.00 8.01
C ASN A 149 3.94 -10.12 7.14
N ASN A 150 4.43 -10.20 5.91
CA ASN A 150 4.29 -11.39 5.09
C ASN A 150 5.09 -12.55 5.71
N GLN A 151 4.46 -13.70 5.87
CA GLN A 151 5.06 -14.88 6.49
C GLN A 151 6.27 -15.37 5.70
N SER A 152 6.23 -15.26 4.38
CA SER A 152 7.26 -15.82 3.51
C SER A 152 8.57 -15.02 3.60
N LEU A 153 8.47 -13.70 3.73
CA LEU A 153 9.60 -12.81 4.02
C LEU A 153 10.15 -13.02 5.43
N VAL A 154 9.27 -13.24 6.41
CA VAL A 154 9.68 -13.56 7.79
C VAL A 154 10.44 -14.89 7.85
N ASP A 155 9.95 -15.89 7.14
CA ASP A 155 10.60 -17.21 7.05
C ASP A 155 11.95 -17.09 6.34
N ASP A 156 12.03 -16.37 5.22
CA ASP A 156 13.28 -16.14 4.49
C ASP A 156 14.32 -15.47 5.41
N ARG A 157 13.95 -14.39 6.10
CA ARG A 157 14.81 -13.69 7.07
C ARG A 157 15.25 -14.60 8.22
N ASN A 158 14.33 -15.36 8.82
CA ASN A 158 14.67 -16.25 9.94
C ASN A 158 15.62 -17.37 9.50
N GLN A 159 15.43 -17.92 8.30
CA GLN A 159 16.31 -18.96 7.76
C GLN A 159 17.70 -18.41 7.42
N GLU A 160 17.77 -17.23 6.79
CA GLU A 160 19.05 -16.57 6.50
C GLU A 160 19.82 -16.27 7.78
N TYR A 161 19.16 -15.68 8.77
CA TYR A 161 19.78 -15.39 10.07
C TYR A 161 20.26 -16.67 10.76
N ALA A 162 19.45 -17.74 10.79
CA ALA A 162 19.86 -19.01 11.37
C ALA A 162 21.10 -19.59 10.68
N ARG A 163 21.14 -19.56 9.33
CA ARG A 163 22.32 -20.01 8.55
C ARG A 163 23.56 -19.16 8.89
N CYS A 164 23.42 -17.84 8.93
CA CYS A 164 24.51 -16.92 9.29
C CYS A 164 25.08 -17.22 10.68
N MET A 165 24.21 -17.52 11.64
CA MET A 165 24.60 -17.79 13.02
C MET A 165 25.03 -19.25 13.26
N GLY A 166 25.07 -20.10 12.23
CA GLY A 166 25.35 -21.53 12.37
C GLY A 166 24.31 -22.29 13.20
N GLN A 167 23.08 -21.79 13.24
CA GLN A 167 21.96 -22.36 13.99
C GLN A 167 21.10 -23.28 13.10
N THR A 168 20.29 -24.13 13.72
CA THR A 168 19.29 -24.94 13.00
C THR A 168 18.32 -24.05 12.25
N VAL A 169 18.15 -24.31 10.96
CA VAL A 169 17.25 -23.55 10.09
C VAL A 169 15.79 -23.87 10.48
N PRO A 170 14.98 -22.86 10.84
CA PRO A 170 13.59 -23.10 11.25
C PRO A 170 12.73 -23.55 10.06
N ALA A 171 11.71 -24.35 10.38
CA ALA A 171 10.66 -24.72 9.43
C ALA A 171 9.90 -23.48 8.96
N ARG A 172 9.44 -23.52 7.71
CA ARG A 172 8.64 -22.45 7.12
C ARG A 172 7.18 -22.58 7.50
N LEU A 173 6.49 -21.46 7.63
CA LEU A 173 5.06 -21.35 7.91
C LEU A 173 4.28 -20.73 6.74
N ASP A 174 4.97 -20.21 5.72
CA ASP A 174 4.39 -19.58 4.54
C ASP A 174 3.64 -20.54 3.60
N GLY A 175 3.72 -21.84 3.83
CA GLY A 175 2.83 -22.84 3.23
C GLY A 175 1.39 -22.73 3.74
N THR A 176 1.21 -22.28 4.98
CA THR A 176 -0.09 -22.22 5.67
C THR A 176 -0.63 -20.80 5.77
N TYR A 177 0.22 -19.85 6.15
CA TYR A 177 -0.19 -18.47 6.42
C TYR A 177 0.32 -17.51 5.34
N ALA A 178 -0.50 -16.52 5.00
CA ALA A 178 -0.06 -15.35 4.23
C ALA A 178 0.87 -14.48 5.08
N GLY A 179 0.49 -14.23 6.33
CA GLY A 179 1.21 -13.33 7.22
C GLY A 179 0.56 -13.21 8.59
N TYR A 180 1.03 -12.23 9.35
CA TYR A 180 0.44 -11.86 10.64
C TYR A 180 0.45 -10.36 10.86
N MET A 181 -0.46 -9.91 11.73
CA MET A 181 -0.69 -8.51 12.07
C MET A 181 -0.76 -8.34 13.58
N HIS A 182 -0.28 -7.21 14.10
CA HIS A 182 -0.37 -6.83 15.50
C HIS A 182 -1.20 -5.56 15.63
N LEU A 183 -2.17 -5.54 16.54
CA LEU A 183 -3.01 -4.36 16.80
C LEU A 183 -3.20 -4.16 18.32
N GLY A 184 -2.79 -2.99 18.82
CA GLY A 184 -2.93 -2.59 20.22
C GLY A 184 -4.25 -1.87 20.52
N ALA A 185 -4.90 -2.23 21.62
CA ALA A 185 -6.08 -1.56 22.16
C ALA A 185 -5.86 -0.06 22.37
N HIS A 186 -4.68 0.36 22.85
CA HIS A 186 -4.35 1.75 23.12
C HIS A 186 -4.57 2.64 21.88
N HIS A 187 -3.92 2.29 20.76
CA HIS A 187 -4.00 3.07 19.53
C HIS A 187 -5.36 2.98 18.87
N MET A 188 -6.00 1.79 18.87
CA MET A 188 -7.36 1.65 18.35
C MET A 188 -8.35 2.54 19.11
N ASN A 189 -8.27 2.57 20.44
CA ASN A 189 -9.14 3.40 21.28
C ASN A 189 -8.87 4.90 21.13
N SER A 190 -7.61 5.32 21.10
CA SER A 190 -7.24 6.73 21.04
C SER A 190 -7.50 7.37 19.68
N LYS A 191 -7.40 6.61 18.59
CA LYS A 191 -7.63 7.09 17.22
C LYS A 191 -9.05 6.85 16.70
N GLY A 192 -9.78 5.91 17.30
CA GLY A 192 -11.17 5.61 16.98
C GLY A 192 -11.37 4.67 15.79
N LEU A 193 -12.62 4.22 15.60
CA LEU A 193 -12.95 3.10 14.72
C LEU A 193 -12.63 3.34 13.23
N SER A 194 -12.84 4.56 12.72
CA SER A 194 -12.53 4.88 11.32
C SER A 194 -11.03 4.68 11.02
N TRP A 195 -10.17 5.16 11.92
CA TRP A 195 -8.73 4.93 11.83
C TRP A 195 -8.41 3.44 11.95
N THR A 196 -9.00 2.75 12.93
CA THR A 196 -8.78 1.31 13.14
C THR A 196 -9.11 0.47 11.89
N LYS A 197 -10.24 0.73 11.23
CA LYS A 197 -10.62 0.04 9.99
C LYS A 197 -9.64 0.33 8.84
N GLY A 198 -9.26 1.59 8.65
CA GLY A 198 -8.29 1.97 7.63
C GLY A 198 -6.91 1.34 7.86
N THR A 199 -6.42 1.39 9.10
CA THR A 199 -5.17 0.75 9.51
C THR A 199 -5.23 -0.76 9.35
N PHE A 200 -6.35 -1.42 9.68
CA PHE A 200 -6.48 -2.86 9.45
C PHE A 200 -6.29 -3.20 7.96
N ILE A 201 -6.97 -2.50 7.06
CA ILE A 201 -6.84 -2.80 5.63
C ILE A 201 -5.42 -2.48 5.13
N HIS A 202 -4.82 -1.37 5.58
CA HIS A 202 -3.43 -1.03 5.28
C HIS A 202 -2.48 -2.18 5.66
N GLU A 203 -2.52 -2.59 6.92
CA GLU A 203 -1.64 -3.63 7.45
C GLU A 203 -1.92 -5.00 6.81
N LEU A 204 -3.17 -5.26 6.42
CA LEU A 204 -3.53 -6.47 5.69
C LEU A 204 -2.76 -6.57 4.36
N VAL A 205 -2.52 -5.46 3.66
CA VAL A 205 -1.75 -5.45 2.41
C VAL A 205 -0.34 -6.00 2.63
N HIS A 206 0.33 -5.63 3.73
CA HIS A 206 1.67 -6.11 4.06
C HIS A 206 1.74 -7.62 4.34
N THR A 207 0.60 -8.25 4.65
CA THR A 207 0.52 -9.72 4.77
C THR A 207 0.40 -10.43 3.41
N GLN A 208 -0.03 -9.71 2.38
CA GLN A 208 -0.29 -10.25 1.04
C GLN A 208 0.82 -9.92 0.07
N ASP A 209 1.49 -8.78 0.25
CA ASP A 209 2.61 -8.37 -0.58
C ASP A 209 3.82 -9.30 -0.41
N ARG A 210 4.31 -9.79 -1.55
CA ARG A 210 5.43 -10.72 -1.65
C ARG A 210 6.70 -10.06 -2.18
N SER A 211 6.70 -8.74 -2.30
CA SER A 211 7.89 -8.01 -2.70
C SER A 211 9.04 -8.24 -1.74
N ASP A 212 10.20 -8.60 -2.31
CA ASP A 212 11.40 -8.84 -1.53
C ASP A 212 11.87 -7.55 -0.84
N MET A 213 12.15 -7.65 0.45
CA MET A 213 12.58 -6.51 1.25
C MET A 213 14.07 -6.32 1.04
N ARG A 214 14.47 -5.32 0.24
CA ARG A 214 15.88 -5.03 -0.09
C ARG A 214 16.71 -4.48 1.08
N LEU A 215 16.34 -4.77 2.33
CA LEU A 215 16.96 -4.20 3.54
C LEU A 215 18.46 -4.34 3.59
N HIS A 216 18.98 -5.48 3.12
CA HIS A 216 20.41 -5.72 3.09
C HIS A 216 21.12 -4.60 2.32
N LEU A 217 20.59 -4.14 1.18
CA LEU A 217 21.16 -3.05 0.36
C LEU A 217 21.13 -1.68 1.04
N PHE A 218 20.39 -1.52 2.14
CA PHE A 218 20.23 -0.25 2.85
C PHE A 218 20.96 -0.24 4.20
N TRP A 219 21.89 -1.18 4.42
CA TRP A 219 22.73 -1.19 5.60
C TRP A 219 24.02 -0.39 5.37
N VAL A 220 24.16 0.74 6.06
CA VAL A 220 25.30 1.68 5.92
C VAL A 220 25.89 1.98 7.30
N ASN A 221 27.19 1.75 7.48
CA ASN A 221 27.93 2.04 8.73
C ASN A 221 27.25 1.54 10.02
N GLY A 222 26.65 0.35 9.98
CA GLY A 222 26.07 -0.30 11.17
C GLY A 222 24.62 0.08 11.43
N ALA A 223 24.01 0.86 10.54
CA ALA A 223 22.60 1.25 10.62
C ALA A 223 21.83 0.78 9.37
N ASN A 224 20.56 0.44 9.56
CA ASN A 224 19.62 0.11 8.50
C ASN A 224 18.83 1.36 8.11
N TYR A 225 18.82 1.73 6.84
CA TYR A 225 18.12 2.87 6.25
C TYR A 225 16.80 2.41 5.60
N MET A 226 15.85 1.97 6.43
CA MET A 226 14.50 1.60 5.93
C MET A 226 13.67 2.83 5.64
N TYR A 227 13.54 3.68 6.66
CA TYR A 227 12.87 4.99 6.68
C TYR A 227 13.88 6.06 7.10
N GLY A 228 15.14 5.86 6.70
CA GLY A 228 16.25 6.64 7.25
C GLY A 228 16.90 6.06 8.51
N ARG A 229 17.86 6.82 9.06
CA ARG A 229 18.73 6.47 10.20
C ARG A 229 17.97 6.40 11.51
N ASP A 230 17.03 7.33 11.74
CA ASP A 230 16.22 7.35 12.97
C ASP A 230 15.12 6.25 12.99
N ARG A 231 14.92 5.57 11.86
CA ARG A 231 13.91 4.52 11.63
C ARG A 231 12.46 4.98 11.88
N THR A 232 12.25 6.29 11.91
CA THR A 232 10.93 6.90 12.03
C THR A 232 10.40 7.17 10.63
N HIS A 233 9.09 7.09 10.46
CA HIS A 233 8.45 7.29 9.17
C HIS A 233 7.39 8.39 9.26
N TYR A 234 7.35 9.29 8.29
CA TYR A 234 6.43 10.43 8.26
C TYR A 234 5.61 10.52 6.97
N ASP A 235 4.38 11.04 7.08
CA ASP A 235 3.39 11.10 5.99
C ASP A 235 3.86 11.77 4.69
N ILE A 236 4.78 12.74 4.74
CA ILE A 236 5.28 13.49 3.57
C ILE A 236 6.77 13.22 3.30
N GLU A 237 7.27 12.09 3.79
CA GLU A 237 8.67 11.69 3.65
C GLU A 237 8.96 11.10 2.26
N ALA A 238 10.17 11.36 1.75
CA ALA A 238 10.78 10.58 0.69
C ALA A 238 11.65 9.50 1.33
N VAL A 239 11.19 8.26 1.25
CA VAL A 239 11.84 7.13 1.90
C VAL A 239 13.08 6.73 1.08
N PRO A 240 14.28 6.63 1.68
CA PRO A 240 15.51 6.25 0.97
C PRO A 240 15.56 4.74 0.68
N ASN A 241 14.44 4.13 0.28
CA ASN A 241 14.29 2.72 -0.07
C ASN A 241 13.02 2.52 -0.91
N MET A 242 13.16 2.46 -2.24
CA MET A 242 12.02 2.30 -3.16
C MET A 242 11.22 1.01 -2.97
N ALA A 243 11.81 -0.06 -2.42
CA ALA A 243 11.05 -1.26 -2.10
C ALA A 243 10.08 -0.99 -0.95
N MET A 244 10.49 -0.24 0.08
CA MET A 244 9.58 0.17 1.15
C MET A 244 8.54 1.16 0.67
N THR A 245 8.94 2.17 -0.12
CA THR A 245 7.99 3.12 -0.72
C THR A 245 6.92 2.41 -1.55
N TYR A 246 7.29 1.38 -2.31
CA TYR A 246 6.34 0.55 -3.05
C TYR A 246 5.34 -0.14 -2.12
N LYS A 247 5.83 -0.82 -1.08
CA LYS A 247 5.01 -1.58 -0.13
C LYS A 247 4.01 -0.71 0.60
N GLU A 248 4.47 0.41 1.13
CA GLU A 248 3.60 1.36 1.80
C GLU A 248 2.68 2.07 0.79
N GLY A 249 3.16 2.34 -0.43
CA GLY A 249 2.38 2.92 -1.51
C GLY A 249 1.15 2.08 -1.86
N ILE A 250 1.28 0.76 -1.98
CA ILE A 250 0.14 -0.14 -2.22
C ILE A 250 -0.78 -0.26 -0.99
N ALA A 251 -0.24 -0.23 0.23
CA ALA A 251 -1.03 -0.30 1.46
C ALA A 251 -1.86 0.98 1.68
N ASN A 252 -1.24 2.14 1.45
CA ASN A 252 -1.89 3.44 1.49
C ASN A 252 -2.90 3.62 0.37
N THR A 253 -2.72 3.00 -0.80
CA THR A 253 -3.72 3.03 -1.89
C THR A 253 -5.10 2.62 -1.39
N ILE A 254 -5.18 1.48 -0.70
CA ILE A 254 -6.46 0.98 -0.19
C ILE A 254 -6.99 1.87 0.93
N THR A 255 -6.10 2.43 1.74
CA THR A 255 -6.45 3.43 2.75
C THR A 255 -7.07 4.68 2.12
N LEU A 256 -6.55 5.17 0.99
CA LEU A 256 -7.09 6.34 0.28
C LEU A 256 -8.43 6.04 -0.41
N LEU A 257 -8.66 4.80 -0.84
CA LEU A 257 -9.93 4.35 -1.38
C LEU A 257 -11.01 4.30 -0.28
N TYR A 258 -10.65 3.76 0.89
CA TYR A 258 -11.54 3.65 2.04
C TYR A 258 -11.80 5.01 2.74
N ASN A 259 -10.78 5.88 2.84
CA ASN A 259 -10.85 7.16 3.54
C ASN A 259 -10.60 8.34 2.60
N GLY A 260 -11.68 8.87 2.00
CA GLY A 260 -11.61 10.03 1.09
C GLY A 260 -11.07 11.31 1.74
N GLY A 261 -11.20 11.48 3.06
CA GLY A 261 -10.62 12.62 3.78
C GLY A 261 -9.09 12.64 3.71
N ARG A 262 -8.45 11.46 3.83
CA ARG A 262 -7.00 11.33 3.61
C ARG A 262 -6.63 11.59 2.15
N ALA A 263 -7.39 11.06 1.19
CA ALA A 263 -7.13 11.31 -0.23
C ALA A 263 -7.11 12.83 -0.54
N ASN A 264 -8.08 13.58 -0.02
CA ASN A 264 -8.13 15.03 -0.15
C ASN A 264 -6.92 15.73 0.49
N PHE A 265 -6.50 15.30 1.68
CA PHE A 265 -5.34 15.88 2.35
C PHE A 265 -4.06 15.75 1.51
N TYR A 266 -3.75 14.55 0.98
CA TYR A 266 -2.53 14.33 0.20
C TYR A 266 -2.60 14.97 -1.19
N PHE A 267 -3.78 15.00 -1.81
CA PHE A 267 -3.97 15.74 -3.05
C PHE A 267 -3.80 17.25 -2.84
N ASP A 268 -4.31 17.80 -1.73
CA ASP A 268 -4.11 19.20 -1.35
C ASP A 268 -2.63 19.52 -1.11
N TRP A 269 -1.91 18.63 -0.41
CA TRP A 269 -0.46 18.76 -0.24
C TRP A 269 0.27 18.79 -1.60
N PHE A 270 -0.04 17.86 -2.50
CA PHE A 270 0.53 17.82 -3.85
C PHE A 270 0.19 19.08 -4.66
N SER A 271 -1.10 19.46 -4.71
CA SER A 271 -1.58 20.59 -5.51
C SER A 271 -0.95 21.91 -5.10
N ARG A 272 -0.73 22.12 -3.79
CA ARG A 272 -0.10 23.34 -3.24
C ARG A 272 1.42 23.38 -3.36
N ASN A 273 2.04 22.46 -4.10
CA ASN A 273 3.49 22.30 -4.17
C ASN A 273 4.11 22.04 -2.78
N GLY A 274 3.50 21.13 -2.03
CA GLY A 274 3.92 20.79 -0.68
C GLY A 274 5.41 20.43 -0.59
N ASN A 275 5.94 20.54 0.62
CA ASN A 275 7.31 20.13 0.89
C ASN A 275 7.35 18.61 1.04
N LEU A 276 8.27 18.00 0.32
CA LEU A 276 8.74 16.64 0.54
C LEU A 276 9.88 16.68 1.56
N MET A 277 9.78 15.81 2.56
CA MET A 277 10.75 15.72 3.64
C MET A 277 11.75 14.60 3.35
N VAL A 278 13.05 14.90 3.39
CA VAL A 278 14.10 13.94 3.02
C VAL A 278 15.17 13.90 4.10
N GLU A 279 15.45 12.72 4.62
CA GLU A 279 16.44 12.57 5.69
C GLU A 279 17.85 12.93 5.19
N LYS A 280 18.56 13.74 5.97
CA LYS A 280 19.97 14.04 5.73
C LYS A 280 20.81 12.88 6.25
N ASN A 281 21.15 11.94 5.36
CA ASN A 281 22.03 10.83 5.73
C ASN A 281 23.40 11.37 6.20
N PRO A 282 23.81 11.13 7.46
CA PRO A 282 25.07 11.62 7.99
C PRO A 282 26.29 10.80 7.56
N ASN A 283 26.10 9.64 6.92
CA ASN A 283 27.18 8.79 6.45
C ASN A 283 27.67 9.25 5.06
N PRO A 284 29.00 9.33 4.82
CA PRO A 284 29.54 9.66 3.51
C PRO A 284 29.07 8.72 2.41
N GLN A 285 28.95 9.22 1.18
CA GLN A 285 28.57 8.39 0.03
C GLN A 285 29.61 7.29 -0.22
N GLY A 286 29.13 6.07 -0.48
CA GLY A 286 29.98 4.91 -0.75
C GLY A 286 30.56 4.22 0.48
N THR A 287 30.23 4.65 1.70
CA THR A 287 30.59 3.86 2.89
C THR A 287 29.81 2.56 2.90
N GLY A 288 30.52 1.42 2.96
CA GLY A 288 29.96 0.08 2.83
C GLY A 288 29.17 -0.42 4.05
N ALA A 289 28.85 -1.71 4.04
CA ALA A 289 28.16 -2.35 5.17
C ALA A 289 28.93 -2.17 6.49
N GLY A 290 28.17 -1.92 7.56
CA GLY A 290 28.72 -1.92 8.91
C GLY A 290 29.16 -3.30 9.40
N THR A 291 29.60 -3.36 10.66
CA THR A 291 30.19 -4.54 11.33
C THR A 291 29.21 -5.68 11.66
N GLY A 292 28.02 -5.69 11.07
CA GLY A 292 26.98 -6.70 11.36
C GLY A 292 27.33 -8.05 10.73
N ARG A 293 27.53 -9.09 11.55
CA ARG A 293 27.90 -10.46 11.09
C ARG A 293 26.95 -11.07 10.05
N CYS A 294 25.69 -10.63 9.99
CA CYS A 294 24.66 -11.18 9.11
C CYS A 294 24.16 -10.18 8.06
N VAL A 295 24.89 -9.09 7.79
CA VAL A 295 24.47 -8.09 6.81
C VAL A 295 25.61 -7.81 5.84
N VAL A 296 25.55 -8.46 4.68
CA VAL A 296 26.62 -8.52 3.67
C VAL A 296 26.36 -7.54 2.52
N ALA A 297 25.90 -6.32 2.80
CA ALA A 297 25.83 -5.31 1.74
C ALA A 297 27.23 -4.81 1.38
N VAL A 298 27.89 -5.54 0.48
CA VAL A 298 29.16 -5.11 -0.10
C VAL A 298 28.98 -3.85 -0.97
N ASN A 299 27.78 -3.64 -1.53
CA ASN A 299 27.42 -2.47 -2.34
C ASN A 299 26.05 -1.95 -1.91
N PRO A 300 25.96 -0.93 -1.03
CA PRO A 300 24.69 -0.32 -0.66
C PRO A 300 24.02 0.38 -1.85
N SER A 301 22.69 0.50 -1.81
CA SER A 301 21.93 1.27 -2.81
C SER A 301 22.30 2.75 -2.73
N ALA A 302 22.38 3.42 -3.90
CA ALA A 302 22.60 4.86 -3.97
C ALA A 302 21.50 5.64 -3.24
N ASP A 303 20.27 5.11 -3.21
CA ASP A 303 19.10 5.72 -2.57
C ASP A 303 19.28 5.94 -1.06
N ALA A 304 20.19 5.22 -0.42
CA ALA A 304 20.57 5.51 0.97
C ALA A 304 21.05 6.96 1.14
N TRP A 305 21.56 7.60 0.08
CA TRP A 305 21.99 8.99 0.04
C TRP A 305 21.03 9.90 -0.74
N LEU A 306 19.72 9.60 -0.73
CA LEU A 306 18.68 10.33 -1.47
C LEU A 306 18.79 11.86 -1.35
N TYR A 307 18.99 12.38 -0.13
CA TYR A 307 19.19 13.82 0.08
C TYR A 307 20.37 14.40 -0.73
N ASN A 308 21.52 13.72 -0.74
CA ASN A 308 22.70 14.16 -1.48
C ASN A 308 22.45 14.07 -2.99
N GLN A 309 21.76 13.03 -3.46
CA GLN A 309 21.38 12.91 -4.86
C GLN A 309 20.48 14.07 -5.32
N ILE A 310 19.50 14.45 -4.49
CA ILE A 310 18.61 15.59 -4.74
C ILE A 310 19.40 16.90 -4.82
N ARG A 311 20.32 17.13 -3.89
CA ARG A 311 21.18 18.33 -3.90
C ARG A 311 22.09 18.37 -5.13
N THR A 312 22.62 17.21 -5.53
CA THR A 312 23.50 17.07 -6.70
C THR A 312 22.75 17.31 -8.01
N SER A 313 21.45 17.03 -8.07
CA SER A 313 20.62 17.37 -9.23
C SER A 313 20.30 18.87 -9.34
N GLY A 314 20.79 19.70 -8.42
CA GLY A 314 20.57 21.14 -8.40
C GLY A 314 19.30 21.59 -7.67
N ALA A 315 18.59 20.69 -6.98
CA ALA A 315 17.41 21.10 -6.21
C ALA A 315 17.80 21.92 -4.98
N THR A 316 17.01 22.96 -4.69
CA THR A 316 17.25 23.87 -3.57
C THR A 316 16.43 23.45 -2.35
N GLU A 317 17.11 23.25 -1.22
CA GLU A 317 16.44 23.06 0.07
C GLU A 317 15.72 24.35 0.47
N VAL A 318 14.43 24.26 0.80
CA VAL A 318 13.60 25.42 1.19
C VAL A 318 13.44 25.56 2.71
N GLY A 319 13.94 24.58 3.48
CA GLY A 319 13.89 24.57 4.93
C GLY A 319 14.33 23.24 5.53
N THR A 320 14.21 23.11 6.85
CA THR A 320 14.52 21.89 7.60
C THR A 320 13.39 21.47 8.53
N ALA A 321 13.40 20.20 8.94
CA ALA A 321 12.49 19.64 9.93
C ALA A 321 13.24 18.76 10.95
N GLN A 322 12.55 18.40 12.05
CA GLN A 322 13.06 17.52 13.13
C GLN A 322 14.44 17.94 13.68
N GLY A 323 14.58 19.23 14.01
CA GLY A 323 15.85 19.74 14.55
C GLY A 323 17.01 19.77 13.54
N GLY A 324 16.70 19.72 12.23
CA GLY A 324 17.69 19.83 11.16
C GLY A 324 18.10 18.51 10.53
N THR A 325 17.57 17.38 11.01
CA THR A 325 17.90 16.04 10.47
C THR A 325 17.23 15.76 9.12
N TYR A 326 16.19 16.51 8.76
CA TYR A 326 15.53 16.42 7.46
C TYR A 326 15.62 17.73 6.70
N GLY A 327 15.89 17.64 5.40
CA GLY A 327 15.73 18.75 4.45
C GLY A 327 14.33 18.75 3.84
N LEU A 328 13.82 19.94 3.56
CA LEU A 328 12.54 20.14 2.88
C LEU A 328 12.76 20.62 1.46
N PHE A 329 12.13 19.96 0.49
CA PHE A 329 12.17 20.32 -0.92
C PHE A 329 10.75 20.40 -1.47
N ARG A 330 10.43 21.42 -2.26
CA ARG A 330 9.11 21.48 -2.90
C ARG A 330 9.00 20.36 -3.93
N VAL A 331 7.87 19.64 -3.94
CA VAL A 331 7.65 18.51 -4.85
C VAL A 331 7.95 18.87 -6.31
N ARG A 332 7.45 20.02 -6.80
CA ARG A 332 7.64 20.45 -8.19
C ARG A 332 9.03 21.04 -8.47
N ASP A 333 9.90 21.18 -7.48
CA ASP A 333 11.29 21.62 -7.69
C ASP A 333 12.24 20.42 -7.87
N LEU A 334 11.77 19.20 -7.60
CA LEU A 334 12.52 17.95 -7.72
C LEU A 334 12.45 17.32 -9.13
N GLU A 335 13.47 16.53 -9.48
CA GLU A 335 13.37 15.61 -10.61
C GLU A 335 12.33 14.51 -10.33
N PRO A 336 11.60 14.03 -11.35
CA PRO A 336 10.54 13.02 -11.18
C PRO A 336 10.94 11.77 -10.39
N LYS A 337 12.17 11.28 -10.61
CA LYS A 337 12.70 10.09 -9.94
C LYS A 337 12.80 10.24 -8.41
N PHE A 338 12.89 11.45 -7.89
CA PHE A 338 12.94 11.69 -6.44
C PHE A 338 11.54 11.83 -5.83
N ILE A 339 10.57 12.28 -6.61
CA ILE A 339 9.18 12.48 -6.14
C ILE A 339 8.53 11.14 -5.80
N VAL A 340 8.82 10.10 -6.58
CA VAL A 340 8.27 8.74 -6.37
C VAL A 340 8.82 8.00 -5.16
N HIS A 341 9.82 8.54 -4.46
CA HIS A 341 10.22 8.04 -3.15
C HIS A 341 9.19 8.35 -2.05
N ASN A 342 8.14 9.13 -2.36
CA ASN A 342 6.99 9.31 -1.49
C ASN A 342 5.90 8.29 -1.80
N GLU A 343 5.52 7.52 -0.79
CA GLU A 343 4.49 6.48 -0.90
C GLU A 343 3.11 7.04 -1.26
N PHE A 344 2.75 8.23 -0.76
CA PHE A 344 1.43 8.81 -1.02
C PHE A 344 1.30 9.35 -2.44
N ILE A 345 2.40 9.73 -3.11
CA ILE A 345 2.39 9.98 -4.55
C ILE A 345 2.05 8.69 -5.30
N LEU A 346 2.67 7.56 -4.96
CA LEU A 346 2.32 6.26 -5.56
C LEU A 346 0.87 5.87 -5.24
N SER A 347 0.42 6.07 -4.00
CA SER A 347 -0.96 5.78 -3.59
C SER A 347 -2.00 6.64 -4.30
N LEU A 348 -1.70 7.91 -4.55
CA LEU A 348 -2.56 8.78 -5.36
C LEU A 348 -2.67 8.22 -6.78
N ILE A 349 -1.55 7.85 -7.42
CA ILE A 349 -1.56 7.23 -8.75
C ILE A 349 -2.42 5.95 -8.78
N PHE A 350 -2.21 5.04 -7.83
CA PHE A 350 -2.89 3.74 -7.81
C PHE A 350 -4.36 3.84 -7.41
N SER A 351 -4.71 4.74 -6.48
CA SER A 351 -6.10 4.96 -6.08
C SER A 351 -6.90 5.62 -7.21
N GLU A 352 -6.27 6.50 -7.97
CA GLU A 352 -6.90 7.15 -9.12
C GLU A 352 -7.03 6.23 -10.32
N TYR A 353 -6.04 5.35 -10.54
CA TYR A 353 -6.20 4.22 -11.46
C TYR A 353 -7.43 3.39 -11.07
N THR A 354 -7.56 3.03 -9.79
CA THR A 354 -8.69 2.25 -9.29
C THR A 354 -10.03 2.95 -9.53
N ARG A 355 -10.14 4.25 -9.21
CA ARG A 355 -11.38 5.03 -9.40
C ARG A 355 -11.81 5.13 -10.87
N HIS A 356 -10.87 5.24 -11.80
CA HIS A 356 -11.18 5.41 -13.22
C HIS A 356 -11.26 4.09 -13.99
N ILE A 357 -10.63 3.02 -13.50
CA ILE A 357 -10.58 1.71 -14.16
C ILE A 357 -11.44 0.68 -13.44
N SER A 358 -11.00 0.22 -12.27
CA SER A 358 -11.66 -0.78 -11.41
C SER A 358 -10.67 -1.25 -10.32
N PHE A 359 -11.17 -1.51 -9.12
CA PHE A 359 -10.43 -2.11 -8.01
C PHE A 359 -10.06 -3.57 -8.32
N ASN A 360 -10.96 -4.33 -8.93
CA ASN A 360 -10.67 -5.72 -9.35
C ASN A 360 -9.48 -5.78 -10.32
N LYS A 361 -9.39 -4.85 -11.28
CA LYS A 361 -8.24 -4.75 -12.19
C LYS A 361 -6.94 -4.41 -11.46
N PHE A 362 -7.00 -3.52 -10.47
CA PHE A 362 -5.85 -3.23 -9.62
C PHE A 362 -5.41 -4.48 -8.82
N MET A 363 -6.35 -5.25 -8.27
CA MET A 363 -6.04 -6.52 -7.57
C MET A 363 -5.45 -7.59 -8.48
N GLN A 364 -5.94 -7.69 -9.72
CA GLN A 364 -5.33 -8.57 -10.73
C GLN A 364 -3.87 -8.18 -11.01
N ALA A 365 -3.59 -6.88 -11.21
CA ALA A 365 -2.25 -6.38 -11.43
C ALA A 365 -1.33 -6.63 -10.22
N LEU A 366 -1.84 -6.45 -9.00
CA LEU A 366 -1.10 -6.72 -7.77
C LEU A 366 -0.76 -8.22 -7.62
N GLY A 367 -1.72 -9.11 -7.89
CA GLY A 367 -1.49 -10.56 -7.88
C GLY A 367 -0.44 -11.03 -8.90
N ALA A 368 -0.47 -10.48 -10.11
CA ALA A 368 0.55 -10.73 -11.13
C ALA A 368 1.94 -10.22 -10.68
N SER A 369 1.98 -9.01 -10.10
CA SER A 369 3.20 -8.39 -9.59
C SER A 369 3.83 -9.21 -8.47
N ASN A 370 3.02 -9.67 -7.51
CA ASN A 370 3.46 -10.53 -6.42
C ASN A 370 4.13 -11.82 -6.90
N SER A 371 3.62 -12.40 -7.98
CA SER A 371 4.20 -13.61 -8.57
C SER A 371 5.57 -13.33 -9.21
N GLN A 372 5.75 -12.15 -9.80
CA GLN A 372 7.01 -11.73 -10.44
C GLN A 372 8.06 -11.22 -9.43
N LEU A 373 7.62 -10.69 -8.30
CA LEU A 373 8.47 -10.17 -7.23
C LEU A 373 8.87 -11.21 -6.20
N TRP A 374 8.29 -12.41 -6.26
CA TRP A 374 8.48 -13.43 -5.24
C TRP A 374 9.93 -13.94 -5.22
N ARG A 375 10.69 -13.54 -4.18
CA ARG A 375 12.13 -13.84 -4.02
C ARG A 375 13.00 -13.36 -5.20
N VAL A 376 12.61 -12.22 -5.76
CA VAL A 376 13.36 -11.55 -6.84
C VAL A 376 13.63 -10.11 -6.41
N SER A 377 14.90 -9.71 -6.42
CA SER A 377 15.27 -8.32 -6.18
C SER A 377 15.06 -7.48 -7.45
N ALA A 378 13.81 -7.03 -7.68
CA ALA A 378 13.41 -6.18 -8.81
C ALA A 378 12.70 -4.90 -8.35
N SER A 379 12.44 -3.98 -9.28
CA SER A 379 11.61 -2.80 -9.02
C SER A 379 10.14 -3.16 -8.87
N GLY A 380 9.63 -3.11 -7.64
CA GLY A 380 8.20 -3.28 -7.36
C GLY A 380 7.35 -2.24 -8.08
N VAL A 381 7.84 -1.00 -8.14
CA VAL A 381 7.20 0.08 -8.89
C VAL A 381 7.12 -0.26 -10.37
N ALA A 382 8.23 -0.57 -11.04
CA ALA A 382 8.19 -0.89 -12.47
C ALA A 382 7.27 -2.06 -12.81
N ILE A 383 7.35 -3.14 -12.01
CA ILE A 383 6.55 -4.36 -12.21
C ILE A 383 5.06 -4.08 -12.04
N LEU A 384 4.65 -3.33 -11.01
CA LEU A 384 3.24 -3.01 -10.81
C LEU A 384 2.72 -2.08 -11.91
N PHE A 385 3.48 -1.07 -12.32
CA PHE A 385 3.10 -0.22 -13.44
C PHE A 385 2.93 -1.02 -14.73
N GLU A 386 3.88 -1.89 -15.05
CA GLU A 386 3.76 -2.79 -16.20
C GLU A 386 2.49 -3.65 -16.12
N ASN A 387 2.22 -4.28 -14.98
CA ASN A 387 1.05 -5.15 -14.84
C ASN A 387 -0.27 -4.37 -14.87
N MET A 388 -0.34 -3.15 -14.33
CA MET A 388 -1.52 -2.27 -14.47
C MET A 388 -1.75 -1.86 -15.94
N CYS A 389 -0.68 -1.58 -16.69
CA CYS A 389 -0.76 -1.33 -18.13
C CYS A 389 -1.26 -2.58 -18.88
N ARG A 390 -0.72 -3.76 -18.57
CA ARG A 390 -1.11 -5.04 -19.18
C ARG A 390 -2.58 -5.38 -18.94
N VAL A 391 -3.08 -5.22 -17.71
CA VAL A 391 -4.50 -5.45 -17.37
C VAL A 391 -5.43 -4.43 -18.06
N GLY A 392 -4.89 -3.29 -18.48
CA GLY A 392 -5.59 -2.28 -19.27
C GLY A 392 -5.67 -2.59 -20.77
N LEU A 393 -4.89 -3.55 -21.29
CA LEU A 393 -4.89 -3.90 -22.72
C LEU A 393 -6.20 -4.57 -23.14
N PRO A 394 -6.68 -4.34 -24.37
CA PRO A 394 -7.70 -5.19 -24.98
C PRO A 394 -7.20 -6.62 -25.17
N ASP A 395 -8.13 -7.58 -25.19
CA ASP A 395 -7.79 -8.99 -25.40
C ASP A 395 -7.06 -9.21 -26.71
N GLY A 396 -5.97 -9.97 -26.66
CA GLY A 396 -5.13 -10.29 -27.82
C GLY A 396 -4.20 -9.16 -28.28
N VAL A 397 -4.21 -7.99 -27.63
CA VAL A 397 -3.31 -6.87 -27.94
C VAL A 397 -2.05 -6.95 -27.08
N SER A 398 -0.89 -6.75 -27.70
CA SER A 398 0.41 -6.61 -27.04
C SER A 398 0.89 -5.16 -27.01
N VAL A 399 1.89 -4.87 -26.17
CA VAL A 399 2.54 -3.54 -26.16
C VAL A 399 3.21 -3.19 -27.51
N ASP A 400 3.67 -4.21 -28.25
CA ASP A 400 4.28 -4.02 -29.56
C ASP A 400 3.26 -3.55 -30.60
N ASP A 401 2.01 -3.99 -30.49
CA ASP A 401 0.92 -3.56 -31.38
C ASP A 401 0.61 -2.08 -31.21
N LEU A 402 0.70 -1.55 -29.98
CA LEU A 402 0.50 -0.13 -29.67
C LEU A 402 1.48 0.79 -30.42
N ASN A 403 2.68 0.30 -30.70
CA ASN A 403 3.72 1.05 -31.42
C ASN A 403 3.61 0.93 -32.94
N ARG A 404 2.80 -0.01 -33.46
CA ARG A 404 2.70 -0.31 -34.90
C ARG A 404 1.38 0.11 -35.50
N MET A 405 0.33 0.22 -34.70
CA MET A 405 -1.02 0.57 -35.17
C MET A 405 -1.82 1.35 -34.14
N SER A 406 -2.75 2.17 -34.63
CA SER A 406 -3.74 2.82 -33.79
C SER A 406 -4.74 1.77 -33.28
N VAL A 407 -4.69 1.47 -31.97
CA VAL A 407 -5.69 0.62 -31.33
C VAL A 407 -6.93 1.45 -31.02
N ALA A 408 -8.06 1.07 -31.59
CA ALA A 408 -9.33 1.77 -31.40
C ALA A 408 -9.90 1.57 -29.98
N GLY A 409 -10.58 2.60 -29.47
CA GLY A 409 -11.26 2.57 -28.17
C GLY A 409 -10.46 3.15 -27.00
N PRO A 410 -10.97 3.00 -25.76
CA PRO A 410 -10.34 3.57 -24.57
C PRO A 410 -8.94 3.02 -24.29
N GLN A 411 -7.95 3.90 -24.11
CA GLN A 411 -6.55 3.56 -23.87
C GLN A 411 -6.26 3.36 -22.38
N LYS A 412 -7.03 2.47 -21.73
CA LYS A 412 -6.93 2.18 -20.29
C LYS A 412 -5.52 1.78 -19.84
N TYR A 413 -4.76 1.15 -20.73
CA TYR A 413 -3.37 0.73 -20.52
C TYR A 413 -2.37 1.88 -20.36
N PHE A 414 -2.67 3.10 -20.81
CA PHE A 414 -1.79 4.25 -20.60
C PHE A 414 -2.09 5.05 -19.34
N LEU A 415 -3.23 4.81 -18.69
CA LEU A 415 -3.66 5.61 -17.54
C LEU A 415 -2.67 5.59 -16.36
N PRO A 416 -2.06 4.45 -15.97
CA PRO A 416 -1.04 4.45 -14.91
C PRO A 416 0.12 5.39 -15.24
N LEU A 417 0.63 5.32 -16.47
CA LEU A 417 1.78 6.11 -16.92
C LEU A 417 1.44 7.60 -17.03
N ALA A 418 0.22 7.93 -17.46
CA ALA A 418 -0.28 9.30 -17.49
C ALA A 418 -0.38 9.92 -16.08
N TYR A 419 -0.86 9.14 -15.10
CA TYR A 419 -0.88 9.58 -13.70
C TYR A 419 0.50 9.67 -13.09
N ALA A 420 1.42 8.77 -13.42
CA ALA A 420 2.83 8.92 -13.01
C ALA A 420 3.43 10.22 -13.54
N ASP A 421 3.19 10.54 -14.82
CA ASP A 421 3.64 11.79 -15.44
C ASP A 421 3.04 13.01 -14.71
N TYR A 422 1.73 12.99 -14.41
CA TYR A 422 1.04 14.07 -13.69
C TYR A 422 1.57 14.28 -12.27
N PHE A 423 1.55 13.22 -11.45
CA PHE A 423 1.89 13.30 -10.02
C PHE A 423 3.39 13.45 -9.75
N THR A 424 4.25 13.21 -10.75
CA THR A 424 5.69 13.57 -10.70
C THR A 424 5.97 14.96 -11.30
N GLY A 425 4.93 15.80 -11.39
CA GLY A 425 5.07 17.20 -11.73
C GLY A 425 5.14 17.50 -13.23
N TYR A 426 4.86 16.53 -14.11
CA TYR A 426 5.06 16.60 -15.56
C TYR A 426 6.50 16.98 -15.97
N ARG A 427 7.47 16.85 -15.06
CA ARG A 427 8.82 17.39 -15.26
C ARG A 427 9.73 16.49 -16.07
N ALA A 428 9.34 15.26 -16.36
CA ALA A 428 10.09 14.43 -17.29
C ALA A 428 10.08 15.10 -18.67
N THR A 429 11.24 15.52 -19.18
CA THR A 429 11.41 16.14 -20.50
C THR A 429 11.95 15.18 -21.56
N SER A 430 12.36 13.97 -21.15
CA SER A 430 12.82 12.90 -22.03
C SER A 430 12.31 11.54 -21.58
N LYS A 431 12.30 10.56 -22.50
CA LYS A 431 12.01 9.15 -22.19
C LYS A 431 12.88 8.61 -21.06
N ASN A 432 14.16 8.99 -21.01
CA ASN A 432 15.08 8.55 -19.96
C ASN A 432 14.67 9.07 -18.59
N GLN A 433 14.31 10.35 -18.47
CA GLN A 433 13.82 10.90 -17.20
C GLN A 433 12.49 10.27 -16.79
N PHE A 434 11.61 9.96 -17.74
CA PHE A 434 10.35 9.27 -17.45
C PHE A 434 10.60 7.83 -16.99
N LYS A 435 11.50 7.11 -17.66
CA LYS A 435 11.88 5.75 -17.29
C LYS A 435 12.54 5.68 -15.91
N ALA A 436 13.27 6.73 -15.52
CA ALA A 436 13.91 6.83 -14.20
C ALA A 436 12.91 6.87 -13.03
N ILE A 437 11.66 7.28 -13.27
CA ILE A 437 10.54 7.17 -12.30
C ILE A 437 10.35 5.71 -11.85
N PHE A 438 10.66 4.76 -12.73
CA PHE A 438 10.46 3.32 -12.51
C PHE A 438 11.78 2.60 -12.27
N GLU A 439 12.74 3.25 -11.58
CA GLU A 439 14.11 2.73 -11.33
C GLU A 439 14.86 2.31 -12.62
N ASN A 440 14.48 2.86 -13.77
CA ASN A 440 14.94 2.43 -15.10
C ASN A 440 14.58 0.99 -15.50
N MET A 441 13.63 0.36 -14.80
CA MET A 441 13.26 -1.05 -14.99
C MET A 441 11.93 -1.25 -15.73
N LEU A 442 11.15 -0.20 -15.97
CA LEU A 442 9.95 -0.33 -16.82
C LEU A 442 10.38 -0.72 -18.25
N PRO A 443 9.76 -1.73 -18.88
CA PRO A 443 10.13 -2.14 -20.23
C PRO A 443 10.08 -0.97 -21.22
N GLN A 444 11.10 -0.88 -22.08
CA GLN A 444 11.26 0.23 -23.01
C GLN A 444 10.04 0.39 -23.94
N ALA A 445 9.43 -0.71 -24.37
CA ALA A 445 8.24 -0.70 -25.21
C ALA A 445 7.05 0.07 -24.60
N TRP A 446 6.88 0.02 -23.27
CA TRP A 446 5.85 0.79 -22.56
C TRP A 446 6.19 2.28 -22.48
N VAL A 447 7.47 2.60 -22.24
CA VAL A 447 7.95 3.98 -22.26
C VAL A 447 7.73 4.60 -23.63
N ASP A 448 8.12 3.89 -24.69
CA ASP A 448 7.97 4.35 -26.07
C ASP A 448 6.50 4.50 -26.43
N ALA A 449 5.67 3.50 -26.14
CA ALA A 449 4.25 3.53 -26.46
C ALA A 449 3.52 4.70 -25.81
N TYR A 450 3.74 4.96 -24.51
CA TYR A 450 3.11 6.11 -23.85
C TYR A 450 3.68 7.44 -24.36
N TRP A 451 5.00 7.55 -24.42
CA TRP A 451 5.68 8.80 -24.71
C TRP A 451 5.39 9.30 -26.12
N ASP A 452 5.37 8.38 -27.10
CA ASP A 452 5.23 8.72 -28.51
C ASP A 452 3.74 8.85 -28.91
N ASN A 453 2.84 8.05 -28.32
CA ASN A 453 1.46 7.97 -28.81
C ASN A 453 0.41 8.68 -27.94
N ALA A 454 0.66 8.87 -26.63
CA ALA A 454 -0.38 9.34 -25.70
C ALA A 454 0.00 10.59 -24.90
N ARG A 455 1.27 10.73 -24.52
CA ARG A 455 1.74 11.78 -23.60
C ARG A 455 1.38 13.19 -24.08
N GLN A 456 1.53 13.49 -25.36
CA GLN A 456 1.22 14.82 -25.91
C GLN A 456 -0.28 15.14 -25.78
N THR A 457 -1.15 14.17 -26.10
CA THR A 457 -2.61 14.29 -25.95
C THR A 457 -3.00 14.56 -24.50
N VAL A 458 -2.44 13.77 -23.57
CA VAL A 458 -2.67 13.94 -22.12
C VAL A 458 -2.27 15.33 -21.63
N ARG A 459 -1.06 15.79 -21.98
CA ARG A 459 -0.55 17.10 -21.55
C ARG A 459 -1.25 18.29 -22.23
N THR A 460 -1.83 18.07 -23.39
CA THR A 460 -2.64 19.09 -24.08
C THR A 460 -4.01 19.22 -23.42
N ALA A 461 -4.63 18.10 -23.02
CA ALA A 461 -5.89 18.10 -22.28
C ALA A 461 -5.74 18.69 -20.88
N VAL A 462 -4.61 18.41 -20.21
CA VAL A 462 -4.28 18.96 -18.89
C VAL A 462 -2.91 19.63 -18.94
N PRO A 463 -2.87 20.92 -19.33
CA PRO A 463 -1.67 21.73 -19.15
C PRO A 463 -1.36 21.82 -17.65
N MET A 464 -0.10 21.63 -17.24
CA MET A 464 0.24 21.63 -15.81
C MET A 464 -0.17 22.95 -15.15
N PRO A 465 -1.25 22.99 -14.36
CA PRO A 465 -1.73 24.23 -13.81
C PRO A 465 -0.86 24.64 -12.61
N ALA A 466 -0.85 25.94 -12.28
CA ALA A 466 -0.21 26.41 -11.05
C ALA A 466 -0.80 25.73 -9.79
N THR A 467 -2.06 25.30 -9.87
CA THR A 467 -2.79 24.60 -8.80
C THR A 467 -3.58 23.42 -9.37
N PRO A 468 -2.99 22.22 -9.39
CA PRO A 468 -3.67 20.95 -9.71
C PRO A 468 -5.06 20.82 -9.07
N GLN A 469 -6.03 20.30 -9.82
CA GLN A 469 -7.41 20.05 -9.37
C GLN A 469 -7.78 18.58 -9.57
N TRP A 470 -8.71 18.06 -8.78
CA TRP A 470 -9.21 16.70 -8.94
C TRP A 470 -9.78 16.43 -10.34
N SER A 471 -10.46 17.42 -10.93
CA SER A 471 -11.00 17.31 -12.29
C SER A 471 -9.95 17.04 -13.35
N ASN A 472 -8.69 17.44 -13.12
CA ASN A 472 -7.60 17.15 -14.06
C ASN A 472 -7.36 15.66 -14.23
N LEU A 473 -7.58 14.84 -13.19
CA LEU A 473 -7.42 13.39 -13.31
C LEU A 473 -8.52 12.80 -14.21
N THR A 474 -9.74 13.31 -14.07
CA THR A 474 -10.86 12.98 -14.97
C THR A 474 -10.58 13.43 -16.39
N ASP A 475 -10.03 14.64 -16.59
CA ASP A 475 -9.67 15.16 -17.91
C ASP A 475 -8.57 14.32 -18.57
N ILE A 476 -7.57 13.84 -17.81
CA ILE A 476 -6.56 12.89 -18.28
C ILE A 476 -7.21 11.57 -18.75
N ALA A 477 -8.13 11.02 -17.94
CA ALA A 477 -8.84 9.81 -18.30
C ALA A 477 -9.68 9.98 -19.59
N ILE A 478 -10.39 11.12 -19.71
CA ILE A 478 -11.16 11.48 -20.92
C ILE A 478 -10.24 11.63 -22.13
N ALA A 479 -9.06 12.23 -21.98
CA ALA A 479 -8.07 12.36 -23.06
C ALA A 479 -7.60 11.00 -23.60
N LEU A 480 -7.63 9.96 -22.75
CA LEU A 480 -7.37 8.57 -23.12
C LEU A 480 -8.63 7.80 -23.55
N GLY A 481 -9.75 8.49 -23.78
CA GLY A 481 -11.02 7.91 -24.22
C GLY A 481 -11.80 7.17 -23.12
N ILE A 482 -11.43 7.36 -21.85
CA ILE A 482 -12.08 6.73 -20.68
C ILE A 482 -13.15 7.68 -20.16
N THR A 483 -14.38 7.53 -20.68
CA THR A 483 -15.51 8.43 -20.36
C THR A 483 -16.51 7.85 -19.37
N GLN A 484 -16.30 6.60 -18.95
CA GLN A 484 -17.06 5.93 -17.91
C GLN A 484 -16.08 5.18 -17.02
N SER A 485 -16.13 5.43 -15.71
CA SER A 485 -15.56 4.53 -14.72
C SER A 485 -16.29 3.20 -14.84
N THR A 486 -15.56 2.08 -14.93
CA THR A 486 -16.20 0.77 -14.81
C THR A 486 -16.56 0.62 -13.32
N PRO A 487 -17.84 0.61 -12.93
CA PRO A 487 -18.19 0.30 -11.55
C PRO A 487 -17.74 -1.13 -11.25
N ASP A 488 -17.17 -1.34 -10.07
CA ASP A 488 -17.07 -2.68 -9.51
C ASP A 488 -18.43 -3.16 -9.00
#